data_AF-A0A2V4NE61-F1
#
_entry.id   AF-A0A2V4NE61-F1
#
_cell.length_a   1.000
_cell.length_b   1.000
_cell.length_c   1.000
_cell.angle_alpha   90.00
_cell.angle_beta   90.00
_cell.angle_gamma   90.00
#
_symmetry.space_group_name_H-M   'P 1'
#
loop_
_entity.id
_entity.type
_entity.pdbx_description
1 polymer ?
#
loop_
_entity_poly.entity_id
_entity_poly.type
_entity_poly.pdbx_seq_one_letter_code
_entity_poly.pdbx_strand_id
1 'polypeptide(L)'
;MTIAALRALIDSQTPDTPHLPAPRTTPSKGGPTVDTRSAAHAVAMYRNGDTVSTIVKATGLTQDQIAAAVTSAGTVFTVNGTTPVATGPGAAAAGLIAWGMKHPSARMQRLAEQARTALADLQQAQRQEAAITAAADRVQRLKDQLAAAEQDLRAAKGTATTSRPSSTAPRPDRTQGSRIRAWARENNLPVGTAGVISRDVITAYAAAHPQECTDAA
;
A
#
# COMPACT_ATOMS: atom_id res chain seq x y z
N MET A 1 -2.69 -22.43 -27.96
CA MET A 1 -1.41 -23.14 -27.75
C MET A 1 -0.78 -22.60 -26.48
N THR A 2 -0.71 -23.41 -25.44
CA THR A 2 -0.40 -22.98 -24.06
C THR A 2 1.11 -23.04 -23.78
N ILE A 3 1.57 -22.11 -22.93
CA ILE A 3 2.98 -21.85 -22.54
C ILE A 3 3.71 -23.09 -21.99
N ALA A 4 2.97 -24.12 -21.55
CA ALA A 4 3.54 -25.39 -21.11
C ALA A 4 4.24 -26.18 -22.24
N ALA A 5 3.87 -26.00 -23.51
CA ALA A 5 4.44 -26.77 -24.62
C ALA A 5 5.84 -26.30 -25.06
N LEU A 6 6.25 -25.08 -24.71
CA LEU A 6 7.55 -24.52 -25.11
C LEU A 6 8.72 -24.88 -24.19
N ARG A 7 8.44 -25.44 -23.00
CA ARG A 7 9.48 -25.77 -22.01
C ARG A 7 10.09 -27.17 -22.21
N ALA A 8 9.43 -28.05 -22.96
CA ALA A 8 9.90 -29.42 -23.22
C ALA A 8 10.87 -29.54 -24.42
N LEU A 9 11.06 -28.47 -25.21
CA LEU A 9 11.91 -28.50 -26.41
C LEU A 9 13.33 -27.94 -26.17
N ILE A 10 13.59 -27.33 -25.01
CA ILE A 10 14.89 -26.71 -24.69
C ILE A 10 15.85 -27.69 -24.02
N ASP A 11 15.37 -28.85 -23.55
CA ASP A 11 16.16 -29.80 -22.74
C ASP A 11 16.89 -30.89 -23.55
N SER A 12 16.82 -30.87 -24.89
CA SER A 12 17.33 -31.98 -25.73
C SER A 12 18.51 -31.63 -26.65
N GLN A 13 19.19 -30.51 -26.44
CA GLN A 13 20.34 -30.10 -27.27
C GLN A 13 21.53 -29.66 -26.42
N THR A 14 22.27 -30.61 -25.84
CA THR A 14 23.68 -30.41 -25.50
C THR A 14 24.51 -31.60 -26.00
N PRO A 15 25.38 -31.41 -27.00
CA PRO A 15 26.34 -32.45 -27.37
C PRO A 15 27.49 -32.51 -26.36
N ASP A 16 27.87 -33.74 -26.00
CA ASP A 16 29.04 -34.09 -25.21
C ASP A 16 30.28 -33.29 -25.62
N THR A 17 30.88 -32.59 -24.65
CA THR A 17 32.16 -31.90 -24.83
C THR A 17 33.18 -32.51 -23.86
N PRO A 18 34.36 -32.95 -24.34
CA PRO A 18 35.29 -33.78 -23.57
C PRO A 18 35.93 -33.04 -22.40
N HIS A 19 36.02 -33.74 -21.27
CA HIS A 19 36.57 -33.27 -20.00
C HIS A 19 38.09 -33.04 -20.10
N LEU A 20 38.53 -31.78 -20.02
CA LEU A 20 39.93 -31.41 -19.75
C LEU A 20 40.20 -31.44 -18.23
N PRO A 21 41.40 -31.82 -17.77
CA PRO A 21 41.70 -31.95 -16.35
C PRO A 21 41.85 -30.58 -15.68
N ALA A 22 41.30 -30.46 -14.47
CA ALA A 22 41.32 -29.24 -13.65
C ALA A 22 42.76 -28.83 -13.27
N PRO A 23 43.08 -27.51 -13.24
CA PRO A 23 44.33 -27.04 -12.64
C PRO A 23 44.31 -27.23 -11.12
N ARG A 24 45.35 -27.86 -10.59
CA ARG A 24 45.58 -27.95 -9.13
C ARG A 24 45.82 -26.56 -8.56
N THR A 25 44.91 -26.09 -7.73
CA THR A 25 45.15 -24.97 -6.81
C THR A 25 45.73 -25.51 -5.51
N THR A 26 47.02 -25.26 -5.27
CA THR A 26 47.63 -25.40 -3.94
C THR A 26 47.16 -24.25 -3.05
N PRO A 27 46.73 -24.49 -1.80
CA PRO A 27 46.41 -23.41 -0.88
C PRO A 27 47.71 -22.73 -0.41
N SER A 28 47.92 -21.49 -0.87
CA SER A 28 49.00 -20.63 -0.40
C SER A 28 48.72 -20.20 1.05
N LYS A 29 49.58 -20.64 1.96
CA LYS A 29 49.66 -20.20 3.36
C LYS A 29 50.12 -18.73 3.40
N GLY A 30 49.36 -17.87 4.09
CA GLY A 30 49.90 -16.62 4.65
C GLY A 30 49.42 -15.29 4.06
N GLY A 31 48.13 -15.14 3.71
CA GLY A 31 47.56 -13.82 3.43
C GLY A 31 47.16 -13.08 4.72
N PRO A 32 47.26 -11.73 4.78
CA PRO A 32 46.77 -10.95 5.91
C PRO A 32 45.28 -11.26 6.13
N THR A 33 44.90 -11.57 7.35
CA THR A 33 43.50 -11.79 7.75
C THR A 33 42.70 -10.52 7.45
N VAL A 34 42.02 -10.51 6.31
CA VAL A 34 41.10 -9.43 5.94
C VAL A 34 39.98 -9.43 6.97
N ASP A 35 39.80 -8.31 7.67
CA ASP A 35 38.70 -8.14 8.61
C ASP A 35 37.37 -8.33 7.85
N THR A 36 36.61 -9.36 8.25
CA THR A 36 35.35 -9.74 7.61
C THR A 36 34.35 -8.58 7.60
N ARG A 37 34.42 -7.69 8.60
CA ARG A 37 33.56 -6.50 8.68
C ARG A 37 33.89 -5.49 7.58
N SER A 38 35.17 -5.25 7.32
CA SER A 38 35.63 -4.34 6.26
C SER A 38 35.32 -4.90 4.87
N ALA A 39 35.46 -6.22 4.68
CA ALA A 39 35.08 -6.88 3.43
C ALA A 39 33.57 -6.77 3.16
N ALA A 40 32.72 -6.99 4.16
CA ALA A 40 31.27 -6.84 4.03
C ALA A 40 30.87 -5.39 3.70
N HIS A 41 31.50 -4.40 4.34
CA HIS A 41 31.26 -2.99 4.07
C HIS A 41 31.68 -2.62 2.63
N ALA A 42 32.83 -3.11 2.16
CA ALA A 42 33.28 -2.89 0.79
C ALA A 42 32.31 -3.46 -0.25
N VAL A 43 31.76 -4.66 -0.01
CA VAL A 43 30.75 -5.27 -0.89
C VAL A 43 29.46 -4.45 -0.91
N ALA A 44 29.02 -3.92 0.24
CA ALA A 44 27.83 -3.07 0.31
C ALA A 44 28.02 -1.75 -0.47
N MET A 45 29.16 -1.07 -0.30
CA MET A 45 29.49 0.15 -1.05
C MET A 45 29.57 -0.13 -2.56
N TYR A 46 30.19 -1.25 -2.96
CA TYR A 46 30.27 -1.64 -4.37
C TYR A 46 28.87 -1.87 -4.99
N ARG A 47 27.95 -2.51 -4.24
CA ARG A 47 26.56 -2.70 -4.70
C ARG A 47 25.78 -1.39 -4.78
N ASN A 48 26.13 -0.40 -3.96
CA ASN A 48 25.55 0.94 -4.02
C ASN A 48 26.13 1.80 -5.16
N GLY A 49 27.10 1.28 -5.92
CA GLY A 49 27.70 1.95 -7.06
C GLY A 49 28.89 2.86 -6.71
N ASP A 50 29.45 2.75 -5.51
CA ASP A 50 30.65 3.49 -5.14
C ASP A 50 31.88 3.03 -5.95
N THR A 51 32.75 3.99 -6.29
CA THR A 51 33.98 3.67 -7.03
C THR A 51 34.98 2.91 -6.15
N VAL A 52 35.81 2.05 -6.78
CA VAL A 52 36.86 1.29 -6.07
C VAL A 52 37.78 2.21 -5.26
N SER A 53 38.12 3.41 -5.77
CA SER A 53 38.93 4.40 -5.04
C SER A 53 38.24 4.88 -3.75
N THR A 54 36.93 5.16 -3.81
CA THR A 54 36.12 5.52 -2.63
C THR A 54 36.12 4.39 -1.60
N ILE A 55 35.98 3.15 -2.06
CA ILE A 55 35.94 1.96 -1.19
C ILE A 55 37.29 1.72 -0.53
N VAL A 56 38.40 1.83 -1.27
CA VAL A 56 39.77 1.74 -0.74
C VAL A 56 39.99 2.77 0.36
N LYS A 57 39.56 4.02 0.13
CA LYS A 57 39.69 5.10 1.11
C LYS A 57 38.85 4.88 2.36
N ALA A 58 37.63 4.35 2.21
CA ALA A 58 36.70 4.15 3.33
C ALA A 58 37.01 2.90 4.17
N THR A 59 37.50 1.83 3.54
CA THR A 59 37.69 0.52 4.19
C THR A 59 39.16 0.21 4.48
N GLY A 60 40.10 0.95 3.87
CA GLY A 60 41.53 0.68 3.94
C GLY A 60 41.96 -0.59 3.20
N LEU A 61 41.04 -1.27 2.49
CA LEU A 61 41.33 -2.48 1.74
C LEU A 61 42.04 -2.15 0.43
N THR A 62 42.96 -3.03 0.02
CA THR A 62 43.55 -2.94 -1.30
C THR A 62 42.55 -3.37 -2.37
N GLN A 63 42.80 -2.94 -3.61
CA GLN A 63 41.96 -3.32 -4.75
C GLN A 63 41.78 -4.85 -4.88
N ASP A 64 42.85 -5.62 -4.68
CA ASP A 64 42.80 -7.08 -4.78
C ASP A 64 41.95 -7.71 -3.67
N GLN A 65 41.96 -7.11 -2.48
CA GLN A 65 41.11 -7.55 -1.36
C GLN A 65 39.64 -7.24 -1.61
N ILE A 66 39.33 -6.08 -2.19
CA ILE A 66 37.97 -5.73 -2.61
C ILE A 66 37.53 -6.68 -3.74
N ALA A 67 38.39 -6.98 -4.71
CA ALA A 67 38.11 -7.91 -5.79
C ALA A 67 37.77 -9.32 -5.27
N ALA A 68 38.59 -9.83 -4.35
CA ALA A 68 38.35 -11.12 -3.70
C ALA A 68 37.04 -11.13 -2.91
N ALA A 69 36.74 -10.08 -2.14
CA ALA A 69 35.51 -9.95 -1.37
C ALA A 69 34.27 -9.91 -2.26
N VAL A 70 34.27 -9.09 -3.31
CA VAL A 70 33.16 -8.94 -4.26
C VAL A 70 32.92 -10.23 -5.05
N THR A 71 34.00 -10.91 -5.46
CA THR A 71 33.92 -12.20 -6.15
C THR A 71 33.38 -13.29 -5.23
N SER A 72 33.84 -13.34 -3.97
CA SER A 72 33.32 -14.29 -2.97
C SER A 72 31.84 -14.05 -2.64
N ALA A 73 31.36 -12.82 -2.81
CA ALA A 73 29.96 -12.45 -2.67
C ALA A 73 29.12 -12.68 -3.96
N GLY A 74 29.68 -13.33 -4.98
CA GLY A 74 29.00 -13.68 -6.23
C GLY A 74 28.77 -12.51 -7.18
N THR A 75 29.53 -11.42 -7.05
CA THR A 75 29.40 -10.22 -7.90
C THR A 75 30.65 -10.08 -8.77
N VAL A 76 30.49 -9.65 -10.03
CA VAL A 76 31.62 -9.42 -10.95
C VAL A 76 32.34 -8.13 -10.55
N PHE A 77 33.62 -8.22 -10.23
CA PHE A 77 34.46 -7.07 -9.90
C PHE A 77 35.04 -6.43 -11.17
N THR A 78 34.91 -5.10 -11.31
CA THR A 78 35.51 -4.34 -12.41
C THR A 78 36.49 -3.31 -11.86
N VAL A 79 37.76 -3.42 -12.29
CA VAL A 79 38.92 -2.69 -11.75
C VAL A 79 38.92 -1.19 -12.06
N ASN A 80 38.35 -0.80 -13.20
CA ASN A 80 38.34 0.60 -13.62
C ASN A 80 36.92 1.14 -13.48
N GLY A 81 36.74 2.18 -12.67
CA GLY A 81 35.54 3.02 -12.62
C GLY A 81 35.27 3.79 -13.91
N THR A 82 35.57 3.19 -15.08
CA THR A 82 34.79 3.47 -16.27
C THR A 82 33.38 3.03 -15.92
N THR A 83 32.51 4.03 -15.79
CA THR A 83 31.06 3.97 -15.63
C THR A 83 30.53 2.58 -15.94
N PRO A 84 29.67 1.97 -15.10
CA PRO A 84 28.97 0.77 -15.53
C PRO A 84 28.33 1.14 -16.88
N VAL A 85 28.86 0.57 -17.97
CA VAL A 85 28.12 0.49 -19.22
C VAL A 85 26.92 -0.29 -18.79
N ALA A 86 25.84 0.43 -18.52
CA ALA A 86 24.64 -0.10 -17.92
C ALA A 86 24.33 -1.36 -18.72
N THR A 87 24.54 -2.53 -18.13
CA THR A 87 24.44 -3.82 -18.83
C THR A 87 22.97 -4.20 -18.95
N GLY A 88 22.14 -3.19 -19.19
CA GLY A 88 20.74 -3.30 -19.51
C GLY A 88 20.58 -3.17 -21.02
N PRO A 89 19.58 -3.84 -21.60
CA PRO A 89 19.30 -3.80 -23.03
C PRO A 89 19.15 -2.36 -23.58
N GLY A 90 18.75 -1.39 -22.75
CA GLY A 90 18.62 0.00 -23.14
C GLY A 90 19.95 0.71 -23.49
N ALA A 91 21.05 0.40 -22.80
CA ALA A 91 22.34 1.03 -23.11
C ALA A 91 22.98 0.42 -24.37
N ALA A 92 22.79 -0.88 -24.58
CA ALA A 92 23.18 -1.55 -25.83
C ALA A 92 22.44 -0.96 -27.03
N ALA A 93 21.12 -0.71 -26.91
CA ALA A 93 20.33 -0.07 -27.96
C ALA A 93 20.79 1.37 -28.25
N ALA A 94 21.08 2.16 -27.22
CA ALA A 94 21.60 3.53 -27.38
C ALA A 94 22.97 3.54 -28.08
N GLY A 95 23.85 2.58 -27.75
CA GLY A 95 25.14 2.41 -28.41
C GLY A 95 25.02 2.09 -29.91
N LEU A 96 24.10 1.20 -30.29
CA LEU A 96 23.83 0.85 -31.69
C LEU A 96 23.26 2.03 -32.48
N ILE A 97 22.34 2.81 -31.89
CA ILE A 97 21.80 4.02 -32.52
C ILE A 97 22.92 5.05 -32.74
N ALA A 98 23.75 5.29 -31.73
CA ALA A 98 24.88 6.22 -31.84
C ALA A 98 25.91 5.79 -32.90
N TRP A 99 26.18 4.49 -33.02
CA TRP A 99 27.01 3.94 -34.09
C TRP A 99 26.35 4.12 -35.47
N GLY A 100 25.06 3.81 -35.59
CA GLY A 100 24.31 3.92 -36.84
C GLY A 100 24.24 5.35 -37.39
N MET A 101 24.16 6.35 -36.50
CA MET A 101 24.21 7.77 -36.88
C MET A 101 25.58 8.21 -37.44
N LYS A 102 26.68 7.62 -36.97
CA LYS A 102 28.05 7.92 -37.45
C LYS A 102 28.43 7.10 -38.67
N HIS A 103 27.58 6.17 -39.09
CA HIS A 103 27.86 5.27 -40.19
C HIS A 103 27.85 6.03 -41.54
N PRO A 104 28.76 5.74 -42.48
CA PRO A 104 28.84 6.47 -43.76
C PRO A 104 27.65 6.21 -44.70
N SER A 105 26.95 5.09 -44.54
CA SER A 105 25.75 4.78 -45.34
C SER A 105 24.54 5.57 -44.86
N ALA A 106 23.94 6.37 -45.75
CA ALA A 106 22.70 7.11 -45.50
C ALA A 106 21.53 6.22 -45.05
N ARG A 107 21.48 4.96 -45.50
CA ARG A 107 20.46 3.99 -45.07
C ARG A 107 20.56 3.68 -43.56
N MET A 108 21.78 3.50 -43.05
CA MET A 108 22.00 3.20 -41.63
C MET A 108 21.70 4.42 -40.75
N GLN A 109 22.06 5.62 -41.21
CA GLN A 109 21.74 6.86 -40.50
C GLN A 109 20.22 7.05 -40.37
N ARG A 110 19.46 6.84 -41.45
CA ARG A 110 17.99 6.91 -41.42
C ARG A 110 17.38 5.89 -40.46
N LEU A 111 17.91 4.66 -40.44
CA LEU A 111 17.43 3.62 -39.53
C LEU A 111 17.70 3.98 -38.06
N ALA A 112 18.87 4.55 -37.77
CA ALA A 112 19.22 5.01 -36.42
C ALA A 112 18.31 6.17 -35.97
N GLU A 113 18.03 7.13 -36.84
CA GLU A 113 17.10 8.23 -36.54
C GLU A 113 15.68 7.70 -36.31
N GLN A 114 15.20 6.78 -37.14
CA GLN A 114 13.89 6.14 -36.96
C GLN A 114 13.81 5.39 -35.62
N ALA A 115 14.86 4.67 -35.24
CA ALA A 115 14.93 3.97 -33.96
C ALA A 115 14.91 4.96 -32.77
N ARG A 116 15.57 6.11 -32.90
CA ARG A 116 15.55 7.17 -31.89
C ARG A 116 14.15 7.74 -31.70
N THR A 117 13.46 8.07 -32.79
CA THR A 117 12.08 8.56 -32.76
C THR A 117 11.15 7.51 -32.14
N ALA A 118 11.25 6.24 -32.56
CA ALA A 118 10.43 5.17 -32.01
C ALA A 118 10.64 4.97 -30.50
N LEU A 119 11.88 5.10 -30.01
CA LEU A 119 12.16 5.04 -28.56
C LEU A 119 11.56 6.23 -27.81
N ALA A 120 11.61 7.44 -28.39
CA ALA A 120 10.98 8.62 -27.80
C ALA A 120 9.46 8.46 -27.70
N ASP A 121 8.83 7.94 -28.76
CA ASP A 121 7.39 7.69 -28.80
C ASP A 121 6.96 6.63 -27.76
N LEU A 122 7.71 5.53 -27.64
CA LEU A 122 7.45 4.50 -26.62
C LEU A 122 7.62 5.05 -25.20
N GLN A 123 8.63 5.88 -24.94
CA GLN A 123 8.80 6.53 -23.65
C GLN A 123 7.64 7.49 -23.34
N GLN A 124 7.15 8.22 -24.35
CA GLN A 124 6.00 9.09 -24.20
C GLN A 124 4.73 8.29 -23.91
N ALA A 125 4.47 7.20 -24.64
CA ALA A 125 3.34 6.31 -24.39
C ALA A 125 3.38 5.73 -22.97
N GLN A 126 4.54 5.26 -22.51
CA GLN A 126 4.72 4.75 -21.16
C GLN A 126 4.38 5.80 -20.09
N ARG A 127 4.81 7.06 -20.28
CA ARG A 127 4.47 8.17 -19.36
C ARG A 127 2.97 8.48 -19.37
N GLN A 128 2.33 8.42 -20.53
CA GLN A 128 0.89 8.62 -20.65
C GLN A 128 0.11 7.51 -19.94
N GLU A 129 0.48 6.25 -20.16
CA GLU A 129 -0.13 5.10 -19.46
C GLU A 129 0.04 5.22 -17.94
N ALA A 130 1.25 5.54 -17.47
CA ALA A 130 1.50 5.77 -16.05
C ALA A 130 0.64 6.92 -15.47
N ALA A 131 0.45 7.99 -16.24
CA ALA A 131 -0.42 9.10 -15.84
C ALA A 131 -1.90 8.68 -15.79
N ILE A 132 -2.36 7.87 -16.75
CA ILE A 132 -3.73 7.33 -16.78
C ILE A 132 -3.97 6.42 -15.58
N THR A 133 -3.06 5.49 -15.30
CA THR A 133 -3.15 4.61 -14.13
C THR A 133 -3.19 5.41 -12.84
N ALA A 134 -2.29 6.38 -12.67
CA ALA A 134 -2.27 7.24 -11.49
C ALA A 134 -3.56 8.07 -11.33
N ALA A 135 -4.16 8.52 -12.44
CA ALA A 135 -5.45 9.21 -12.42
C ALA A 135 -6.59 8.25 -12.04
N ALA A 136 -6.62 7.03 -12.59
CA ALA A 136 -7.60 6.00 -12.25
C ALA A 136 -7.54 5.65 -10.74
N ASP A 137 -6.35 5.48 -10.18
CA ASP A 137 -6.15 5.21 -8.75
C ASP A 137 -6.64 6.36 -7.86
N ARG A 138 -6.52 7.62 -8.32
CA ARG A 138 -7.08 8.78 -7.63
C ARG A 138 -8.60 8.76 -7.65
N VAL A 139 -9.21 8.47 -8.80
CA VAL A 139 -10.66 8.35 -8.94
C VAL A 139 -11.20 7.25 -8.03
N GLN A 140 -10.54 6.09 -7.98
CA GLN A 140 -10.97 5.00 -7.11
C GLN A 140 -10.94 5.40 -5.63
N ARG A 141 -9.83 6.01 -5.17
CA ARG A 141 -9.73 6.51 -3.79
C ARG A 141 -10.80 7.54 -3.44
N LEU A 142 -11.11 8.45 -4.36
CA LEU A 142 -12.18 9.44 -4.14
C LEU A 142 -13.56 8.79 -4.06
N LYS A 143 -13.82 7.74 -4.85
CA LYS A 143 -15.06 6.96 -4.75
C LYS A 143 -15.17 6.25 -3.41
N ASP A 144 -14.10 5.65 -2.92
CA ASP A 144 -14.07 4.98 -1.62
C ASP A 144 -14.34 5.99 -0.48
N GLN A 145 -13.74 7.18 -0.56
CA GLN A 145 -14.00 8.28 0.39
C GLN A 145 -15.45 8.77 0.33
N LEU A 146 -16.02 8.90 -0.86
CA LEU A 146 -17.42 9.29 -1.04
C LEU A 146 -18.36 8.24 -0.42
N ALA A 147 -18.10 6.95 -0.68
CA ALA A 147 -18.88 5.86 -0.11
C ALA A 147 -18.81 5.86 1.43
N ALA A 148 -17.63 6.10 2.01
CA ALA A 148 -17.46 6.24 3.45
C ALA A 148 -18.26 7.44 4.00
N ALA A 149 -18.15 8.61 3.37
CA ALA A 149 -18.89 9.81 3.77
C ALA A 149 -20.41 9.63 3.67
N GLU A 150 -20.90 8.92 2.65
CA GLU A 150 -22.32 8.57 2.52
C GLU A 150 -22.78 7.61 3.62
N GLN A 151 -21.94 6.66 4.01
CA GLN A 151 -22.21 5.76 5.13
C GLN A 151 -22.28 6.52 6.45
N ASP A 152 -21.34 7.44 6.70
CA ASP A 152 -21.34 8.30 7.89
C ASP A 152 -22.58 9.19 7.94
N LEU A 153 -22.98 9.77 6.81
CA LEU A 153 -24.20 10.57 6.71
C LEU A 153 -25.45 9.71 6.98
N ARG A 154 -25.50 8.48 6.44
CA ARG A 154 -26.60 7.55 6.70
C ARG A 154 -26.64 7.14 8.18
N ALA A 155 -25.49 6.90 8.79
CA ALA A 155 -25.39 6.61 10.22
C ALA A 155 -25.92 7.79 11.03
N ALA A 156 -25.43 9.01 10.79
CA ALA A 156 -25.86 10.22 11.49
C ALA A 156 -27.37 10.51 11.34
N LYS A 157 -27.94 10.27 10.15
CA LYS A 157 -29.40 10.36 9.93
C LYS A 157 -30.15 9.24 10.66
N GLY A 158 -29.62 8.03 10.69
CA GLY A 158 -30.18 6.89 11.40
C GLY A 158 -30.20 7.08 12.92
N THR A 159 -29.16 7.71 13.49
CA THR A 159 -29.10 8.03 14.93
C THR A 159 -30.00 9.21 15.34
N ALA A 160 -30.58 9.95 14.38
CA ALA A 160 -31.52 11.03 14.69
C ALA A 160 -32.93 10.55 15.07
N THR A 161 -33.19 9.23 15.07
CA THR A 161 -34.48 8.66 15.50
C THR A 161 -34.32 7.86 16.81
N THR A 162 -34.69 8.51 17.93
CA THR A 162 -35.05 7.89 19.23
C THR A 162 -33.88 7.35 20.08
N SER A 163 -33.54 7.95 21.22
CA SER A 163 -34.35 7.85 22.44
C SER A 163 -34.50 9.18 23.16
N ARG A 164 -35.62 9.87 22.91
CA ARG A 164 -36.22 10.66 23.98
C ARG A 164 -36.67 9.65 25.03
N PRO A 165 -36.21 9.72 26.30
CA PRO A 165 -36.69 8.81 27.31
C PRO A 165 -38.22 8.94 27.37
N SER A 166 -38.91 7.88 26.97
CA SER A 166 -40.32 7.74 27.28
C SER A 166 -40.38 7.63 28.79
N SER A 167 -40.61 8.76 29.49
CA SER A 167 -41.10 8.72 30.86
C SER A 167 -42.51 8.13 30.77
N THR A 168 -42.61 6.82 30.59
CA THR A 168 -43.86 6.09 30.75
C THR A 168 -44.12 6.09 32.23
N ALA A 169 -44.64 7.20 32.75
CA ALA A 169 -45.31 7.18 34.03
C ALA A 169 -46.39 6.09 33.93
N PRO A 170 -46.50 5.18 34.92
CA PRO A 170 -47.48 4.11 34.90
C PRO A 170 -48.86 4.70 34.60
N ARG A 171 -49.53 4.15 33.59
CA ARG A 171 -50.90 4.56 33.29
C ARG A 171 -51.75 4.14 34.50
N PRO A 172 -52.56 5.03 35.07
CA PRO A 172 -53.42 4.67 36.20
C PRO A 172 -54.31 3.49 35.84
N ASP A 173 -54.42 2.52 36.75
CA ASP A 173 -55.39 1.42 36.60
C ASP A 173 -56.82 1.98 36.48
N ARG A 174 -57.75 1.21 35.92
CA ARG A 174 -59.15 1.61 35.71
C ARG A 174 -59.81 2.13 37.00
N THR A 175 -59.46 1.55 38.15
CA THR A 175 -59.96 1.96 39.48
C THR A 175 -59.32 3.25 39.99
N GLN A 176 -58.05 3.49 39.65
CA GLN A 176 -57.34 4.72 39.99
C GLN A 176 -57.80 5.87 39.09
N GLY A 177 -58.06 5.59 37.80
CA GLY A 177 -58.58 6.56 36.86
C GLY A 177 -59.97 7.09 37.22
N SER A 178 -60.86 6.26 37.77
CA SER A 178 -62.17 6.73 38.25
C SER A 178 -62.05 7.64 39.47
N ARG A 179 -61.15 7.32 40.41
CA ARG A 179 -60.83 8.15 41.59
C ARG A 179 -60.26 9.51 41.18
N ILE A 180 -59.28 9.52 40.29
CA ILE A 180 -58.68 10.76 39.75
C ILE A 180 -59.75 11.64 39.09
N ARG A 181 -60.68 11.06 38.32
CA ARG A 181 -61.78 11.84 37.70
C ARG A 181 -62.80 12.38 38.70
N ALA A 182 -63.11 11.63 39.77
CA ALA A 182 -64.00 12.12 40.82
C ALA A 182 -63.39 13.32 41.55
N TRP A 183 -62.14 13.17 41.99
CA TRP A 183 -61.37 14.24 42.62
C TRP A 183 -61.22 15.47 41.70
N ALA A 184 -60.93 15.26 40.42
CA ALA A 184 -60.82 16.35 39.46
C ALA A 184 -62.12 17.14 39.31
N ARG A 185 -63.29 16.48 39.34
CA ARG A 185 -64.60 17.15 39.29
C ARG A 185 -64.88 17.95 40.56
N GLU A 186 -64.53 17.41 41.73
CA GLU A 186 -64.65 18.11 43.02
C GLU A 186 -63.78 19.37 43.08
N ASN A 187 -62.64 19.37 42.37
CA ASN A 187 -61.70 20.48 42.30
C ASN A 187 -61.91 21.39 41.06
N ASN A 188 -63.01 21.24 40.34
CA ASN A 188 -63.33 22.00 39.12
C ASN A 188 -62.25 21.93 38.01
N LEU A 189 -61.49 20.82 37.94
CA LEU A 189 -60.51 20.57 36.89
C LEU A 189 -61.18 19.98 35.64
N PRO A 190 -60.82 20.45 34.43
CA PRO A 190 -61.44 19.96 33.19
C PRO A 190 -61.00 18.52 32.89
N VAL A 191 -61.94 17.57 33.04
CA VAL A 191 -61.72 16.14 32.73
C VAL A 191 -62.87 15.58 31.89
N GLY A 192 -62.52 14.79 30.87
CA GLY A 192 -63.50 14.05 30.06
C GLY A 192 -64.19 12.95 30.87
N THR A 193 -65.44 12.63 30.50
CA THR A 193 -66.21 11.54 31.11
C THR A 193 -65.61 10.15 30.82
N ALA A 194 -64.97 10.00 29.66
CA ALA A 194 -64.27 8.80 29.21
C ALA A 194 -62.92 9.15 28.55
N GLY A 195 -62.04 8.16 28.42
CA GLY A 195 -60.75 8.30 27.72
C GLY A 195 -59.54 8.56 28.62
N VAL A 196 -58.47 9.06 28.00
CA VAL A 196 -57.17 9.32 28.67
C VAL A 196 -57.30 10.57 29.55
N ILE A 197 -56.84 10.47 30.79
CA ILE A 197 -56.80 11.60 31.73
C ILE A 197 -55.55 12.44 31.42
N SER A 198 -55.68 13.77 31.44
CA SER A 198 -54.53 14.66 31.23
C SER A 198 -53.45 14.41 32.29
N ARG A 199 -52.18 14.49 31.88
CA ARG A 199 -51.03 14.30 32.77
C ARG A 199 -51.01 15.31 33.91
N ASP A 200 -51.50 16.53 33.67
CA ASP A 200 -51.56 17.59 34.68
C ASP A 200 -52.49 17.21 35.83
N VAL A 201 -53.63 16.59 35.50
CA VAL A 201 -54.61 16.12 36.49
C VAL A 201 -54.06 14.94 37.29
N ILE A 202 -53.33 14.02 36.65
CA ILE A 202 -52.67 12.91 37.34
C ILE A 202 -51.60 13.43 38.31
N THR A 203 -50.82 14.43 37.89
CA THR A 203 -49.77 15.04 38.71
C THR A 203 -50.36 15.81 39.90
N ALA A 204 -51.42 16.59 39.66
CA ALA A 204 -52.12 17.32 40.71
C ALA A 204 -52.77 16.36 41.74
N TYR A 205 -53.33 15.24 41.26
CA TYR A 205 -53.87 14.21 42.13
C TYR A 205 -52.78 13.53 42.98
N ALA A 206 -51.64 13.18 42.37
CA ALA A 206 -50.50 12.59 43.08
C ALA A 206 -49.91 13.54 44.13
N ALA A 207 -49.88 14.84 43.86
CA ALA A 207 -49.46 15.86 44.83
C ALA A 207 -50.43 15.98 46.02
N ALA A 208 -51.73 15.81 45.79
CA ALA A 208 -52.75 15.84 46.83
C ALA A 208 -52.83 14.52 47.65
N HIS A 209 -52.42 13.39 47.07
CA HIS A 209 -52.50 12.06 47.69
C HIS A 209 -51.14 11.32 47.72
N PRO A 210 -50.12 11.86 48.40
CA PRO A 210 -48.78 11.28 48.42
C PRO A 210 -48.72 9.88 49.08
N GLN A 211 -49.67 9.57 49.96
CA GLN A 211 -49.77 8.29 50.66
C GLN A 211 -50.27 7.15 49.75
N GLU A 212 -51.07 7.44 48.73
CA GLU A 212 -51.56 6.43 47.78
C GLU A 212 -50.53 6.12 46.68
N CYS A 213 -49.53 6.99 46.51
CA CYS A 213 -48.46 6.81 45.54
C CYS A 213 -47.25 6.02 46.08
N THR A 214 -47.17 5.77 47.39
CA THR A 214 -45.99 5.14 48.03
C THR A 214 -46.11 3.62 48.21
N ASP A 215 -47.28 3.04 47.96
CA ASP A 215 -47.57 1.61 48.19
C ASP A 215 -47.46 0.73 46.92
N ALA A 216 -46.86 1.26 45.85
CA ALA A 216 -46.70 0.59 44.55
C ALA A 216 -45.24 0.58 44.05
N ALA A 217 -44.27 0.47 44.98
CA ALA A 217 -42.84 0.33 44.69
C ALA A 217 -42.33 -1.04 45.14
#